data_AF-A0A369TF27-F1
#
_entry.id   AF-A0A369TF27-F1
#
_cell.length_a   1.000
_cell.length_b   1.000
_cell.length_c   1.000
_cell.angle_alpha   90.00
_cell.angle_beta   90.00
_cell.angle_gamma   90.00
#
_symmetry.space_group_name_H-M   'P 1'
#
loop_
_entity.id
_entity.type
_entity.pdbx_description
1 polymer ?
#
loop_
_entity_poly.entity_id
_entity_poly.type
_entity_poly.pdbx_seq_one_letter_code
_entity_poly.pdbx_strand_id
1 'polypeptide(L)'
;MPVLQRRSSRLALLAVIYLGLIVAGQFLGVSTIEMLGWDARSGPDGTMHRAIMAVVGVYALLMMMPFMPAIEVGVALMLMFGADICVQIYLATVGALSVTFMIGRLVPVHVCAAVFRFLGLRRARELILALSPLDERGRLELLLEHAPRRVVPTLLRHRYLGLALILNLPGNALLGGGGGIAMIAGMSGLFAPPLYLVVVAVAVLPVPAAVALTGGGILW
;
A
#
# COMPACT_ATOMS: atom_id res chain seq x y z
N MET A 1 -24.39 22.77 23.51
CA MET A 1 -23.32 23.04 22.50
C MET A 1 -21.93 22.39 22.74
N PRO A 2 -21.57 21.72 23.86
CA PRO A 2 -20.18 21.22 24.06
C PRO A 2 -19.82 19.90 23.33
N VAL A 3 -20.82 19.13 22.84
CA VAL A 3 -20.60 17.83 22.19
C VAL A 3 -20.10 17.98 20.74
N LEU A 4 -20.56 18.99 20.02
CA LEU A 4 -20.11 19.31 18.65
C LEU A 4 -18.66 19.80 18.64
N GLN A 5 -18.26 20.60 19.62
CA GLN A 5 -16.91 21.16 19.73
C GLN A 5 -15.85 20.07 19.98
N ARG A 6 -16.13 19.09 20.87
CA ARG A 6 -15.24 17.93 21.12
C ARG A 6 -15.11 16.96 19.95
N ARG A 7 -16.12 16.87 19.08
CA ARG A 7 -16.07 16.03 17.88
C ARG A 7 -15.24 16.69 16.77
N SER A 8 -15.36 18.01 16.61
CA SER A 8 -14.58 18.78 15.64
C SER A 8 -13.08 18.80 15.95
N SER A 9 -12.69 18.93 17.23
CA SER A 9 -11.28 18.95 17.63
C SER A 9 -10.59 17.59 17.44
N ARG A 10 -11.31 16.48 17.67
CA ARG A 10 -10.79 15.13 17.41
C ARG A 10 -10.62 14.86 15.92
N LEU A 11 -11.59 15.27 15.09
CA LEU A 11 -11.47 15.15 13.64
C LEU A 11 -10.33 16.01 13.09
N ALA A 12 -10.16 17.23 13.60
CA ALA A 12 -9.03 18.08 13.24
C ALA A 12 -7.69 17.44 13.62
N LEU A 13 -7.58 16.89 14.83
CA LEU A 13 -6.37 16.18 15.26
C LEU A 13 -6.06 14.98 14.35
N LEU A 14 -7.07 14.18 13.98
CA LEU A 14 -6.88 13.05 13.08
C LEU A 14 -6.49 13.47 11.67
N ALA A 15 -7.08 14.55 11.16
CA ALA A 15 -6.70 15.12 9.89
C ALA A 15 -5.23 15.59 9.91
N VAL A 16 -4.79 16.23 11.01
CA VAL A 16 -3.39 16.66 11.18
C VAL A 16 -2.44 15.46 11.27
N ILE A 17 -2.76 14.42 12.03
CA ILE A 17 -1.94 13.21 12.13
C ILE A 17 -1.83 12.53 10.76
N TYR A 18 -2.95 12.38 10.06
CA TYR A 18 -3.00 11.77 8.74
C TYR A 18 -2.21 12.58 7.70
N LEU A 19 -2.40 13.90 7.69
CA LEU A 19 -1.64 14.80 6.83
C LEU A 19 -0.13 14.74 7.16
N GLY A 20 0.22 14.72 8.45
CA GLY A 20 1.60 14.57 8.91
C GLY A 20 2.24 13.27 8.45
N LEU A 21 1.48 12.16 8.47
CA LEU A 21 1.95 10.86 8.00
C LEU A 21 2.17 10.83 6.48
N ILE A 22 1.28 11.46 5.71
CA ILE A 22 1.46 11.64 4.26
C ILE A 22 2.70 12.47 3.97
N VAL A 23 2.84 13.64 4.62
CA VAL A 23 3.99 14.53 4.41
C VAL A 23 5.30 13.84 4.79
N ALA A 24 5.32 13.12 5.92
CA ALA A 24 6.49 12.36 6.34
C ALA A 24 6.84 11.24 5.33
N GLY A 25 5.85 10.48 4.85
CA GLY A 25 6.07 9.43 3.85
C GLY A 25 6.60 9.97 2.52
N GLN A 26 6.08 11.11 2.06
CA GLN A 26 6.56 11.79 0.86
C GLN A 26 8.00 12.31 1.03
N PHE A 27 8.27 12.98 2.16
CA PHE A 27 9.60 13.50 2.47
C PHE A 27 10.64 12.38 2.53
N LEU A 28 10.35 11.30 3.26
CA LEU A 28 11.22 10.13 3.33
C LEU A 28 11.46 9.50 1.96
N GLY A 29 10.42 9.36 1.13
CA GLY A 29 10.54 8.82 -0.22
C GLY A 29 11.52 9.61 -1.09
N VAL A 30 11.35 10.94 -1.16
CA VAL A 30 12.19 11.82 -1.99
C VAL A 30 13.62 11.87 -1.48
N SER A 31 13.83 12.11 -0.17
CA SER A 31 15.17 12.20 0.41
C SER A 31 15.97 10.92 0.26
N THR A 32 15.30 9.76 0.31
CA THR A 32 15.96 8.46 0.13
C THR A 32 16.49 8.29 -1.30
N ILE A 33 15.74 8.73 -2.33
CA ILE A 33 16.22 8.66 -3.72
C ILE A 33 17.47 9.51 -3.92
N GLU A 34 17.48 10.74 -3.40
CA GLU A 34 18.61 11.67 -3.55
C GLU A 34 19.88 11.14 -2.88
N MET A 35 19.75 10.61 -1.66
CA MET A 35 20.87 10.03 -0.92
C MET A 35 21.45 8.80 -1.62
N LEU A 36 20.60 7.89 -2.13
CA LEU A 36 21.07 6.66 -2.76
C LEU A 36 21.54 6.85 -4.22
N GLY A 37 21.05 7.86 -4.92
CA GLY A 37 21.47 8.17 -6.29
C GLY A 37 22.92 8.68 -6.39
N TRP A 38 23.43 9.33 -5.35
CA TRP A 38 24.80 9.87 -5.32
C TRP A 38 25.85 8.79 -5.10
N ASP A 39 25.64 7.90 -4.13
CA ASP A 39 26.64 6.88 -3.74
C ASP A 39 26.66 5.66 -4.67
N ALA A 40 25.55 5.33 -5.33
CA ALA A 40 25.47 4.14 -6.17
C ALA A 40 26.23 4.27 -7.51
N ARG A 41 26.56 5.47 -7.98
CA ARG A 41 27.25 5.69 -9.26
C ARG A 41 28.79 5.76 -9.16
N SER A 42 29.36 5.76 -7.96
CA SER A 42 30.77 6.11 -7.72
C SER A 42 31.63 4.97 -7.13
N GLY A 43 31.10 3.74 -7.03
CA GLY A 43 31.81 2.58 -6.46
C GLY A 43 32.56 1.71 -7.48
N PRO A 44 33.70 1.07 -7.12
CA PRO A 44 34.40 0.09 -7.96
C PRO A 44 33.51 -1.09 -8.37
N ASP A 45 33.73 -1.68 -9.55
CA ASP A 45 32.85 -2.62 -10.29
C ASP A 45 32.18 -3.77 -9.49
N GLY A 46 32.76 -4.22 -8.37
CA GLY A 46 32.17 -5.23 -7.47
C GLY A 46 31.25 -4.69 -6.36
N THR A 47 31.32 -3.39 -6.05
CA THR A 47 30.46 -2.71 -5.06
C THR A 47 29.14 -2.23 -5.64
N MET A 48 29.07 -2.03 -6.97
CA MET A 48 27.87 -1.57 -7.68
C MET A 48 26.66 -2.49 -7.46
N HIS A 49 26.83 -3.81 -7.64
CA HIS A 49 25.73 -4.76 -7.44
C HIS A 49 25.25 -4.78 -5.99
N ARG A 50 26.16 -4.73 -5.02
CA ARG A 50 25.80 -4.68 -3.59
C ARG A 50 25.05 -3.38 -3.25
N ALA A 51 25.50 -2.25 -3.81
CA ALA A 51 24.82 -0.97 -3.67
C ALA A 51 23.40 -1.03 -4.25
N ILE A 52 23.23 -1.57 -5.46
CA ILE A 52 21.91 -1.76 -6.08
C ILE A 52 21.01 -2.65 -5.21
N MET A 53 21.53 -3.78 -4.70
CA MET A 53 20.74 -4.66 -3.82
C MET A 53 20.38 -3.98 -2.50
N ALA A 54 21.25 -3.13 -1.96
CA ALA A 54 20.94 -2.31 -0.79
C ALA A 54 19.84 -1.29 -1.10
N VAL A 55 19.91 -0.61 -2.25
CA VAL A 55 18.86 0.32 -2.72
C VAL A 55 17.51 -0.39 -2.85
N VAL A 56 17.49 -1.56 -3.51
CA VAL A 56 16.28 -2.37 -3.66
C VAL A 56 15.75 -2.84 -2.31
N GLY A 57 16.63 -3.19 -1.37
CA GLY A 57 16.26 -3.56 -0.01
C GLY A 57 15.62 -2.41 0.76
N VAL A 58 16.22 -1.21 0.71
CA VAL A 58 15.65 0.00 1.30
C VAL A 58 14.31 0.33 0.65
N TYR A 59 14.22 0.27 -0.68
CA TYR A 59 12.98 0.42 -1.42
C TYR A 59 11.90 -0.56 -0.93
N ALA A 60 12.21 -1.84 -0.76
CA ALA A 60 11.27 -2.84 -0.29
C ALA A 60 10.75 -2.53 1.12
N LEU A 61 11.64 -2.10 2.03
CA LEU A 61 11.26 -1.70 3.39
C LEU A 61 10.38 -0.46 3.39
N LEU A 62 10.73 0.54 2.58
CA LEU A 62 9.88 1.72 2.44
C LEU A 62 8.51 1.33 1.86
N MET A 63 8.45 0.45 0.85
CA MET A 63 7.21 -0.02 0.19
C MET A 63 6.23 -0.64 1.20
N MET A 64 6.75 -1.26 2.26
CA MET A 64 5.93 -1.82 3.32
C MET A 64 5.22 -0.76 4.17
N MET A 65 5.75 0.47 4.21
CA MET A 65 5.16 1.55 4.99
C MET A 65 3.89 2.10 4.33
N PRO A 66 2.86 2.41 5.12
CA PRO A 66 1.68 3.08 4.61
C PRO A 66 2.01 4.52 4.21
N PHE A 67 1.28 5.04 3.23
CA PHE A 67 1.37 6.40 2.66
C PHE A 67 2.64 6.74 1.89
N MET A 68 3.54 5.77 1.71
CA MET A 68 4.73 5.96 0.87
C MET A 68 4.35 5.95 -0.63
N PRO A 69 4.83 6.93 -1.44
CA PRO A 69 4.67 6.96 -2.90
C PRO A 69 5.58 5.94 -3.58
N ALA A 70 5.32 4.67 -3.31
CA ALA A 70 6.27 3.61 -3.58
C ALA A 70 6.30 3.17 -5.06
N ILE A 71 5.23 3.45 -5.82
CA ILE A 71 5.24 3.20 -7.26
C ILE A 71 6.09 4.25 -7.96
N GLU A 72 5.96 5.51 -7.55
CA GLU A 72 6.73 6.64 -8.06
C GLU A 72 8.22 6.42 -7.79
N VAL A 73 8.59 5.98 -6.58
CA VAL A 73 9.97 5.65 -6.24
C VAL A 73 10.49 4.47 -7.06
N GLY A 74 9.69 3.40 -7.22
CA GLY A 74 10.08 2.25 -8.04
C GLY A 74 10.32 2.62 -9.51
N VAL A 75 9.44 3.44 -10.08
CA VAL A 75 9.60 3.98 -11.45
C VAL A 75 10.86 4.83 -11.56
N ALA A 76 11.09 5.74 -10.60
CA ALA A 76 12.29 6.59 -10.60
C ALA A 76 13.58 5.76 -10.58
N LEU A 77 13.63 4.71 -9.76
CA LEU A 77 14.77 3.79 -9.70
C LEU A 77 14.97 3.05 -11.03
N MET A 78 13.90 2.50 -11.61
CA MET A 78 13.96 1.82 -12.92
C MET A 78 14.42 2.76 -14.04
N LEU A 79 14.03 4.04 -14.00
CA LEU A 79 14.51 5.04 -14.96
C LEU A 79 15.97 5.43 -14.71
N MET A 80 16.43 5.45 -13.44
CA MET A 80 17.79 5.87 -13.08
C MET A 80 18.86 4.80 -13.33
N PHE A 81 18.50 3.53 -13.13
CA PHE A 81 19.40 2.37 -13.26
C PHE A 81 19.09 1.48 -14.46
N GLY A 82 17.98 1.72 -15.17
CA GLY A 82 17.62 1.02 -16.39
C GLY A 82 16.94 -0.33 -16.18
N ALA A 83 16.90 -1.12 -17.26
CA ALA A 83 16.18 -2.39 -17.33
C ALA A 83 16.76 -3.47 -16.38
N ASP A 84 18.05 -3.37 -16.04
CA ASP A 84 18.78 -4.38 -15.26
C ASP A 84 18.25 -4.59 -13.84
N ILE A 85 17.49 -3.61 -13.31
CA ILE A 85 16.91 -3.69 -11.97
C ILE A 85 15.40 -3.97 -11.96
N CYS A 86 14.77 -4.09 -13.13
CA CYS A 86 13.30 -4.23 -13.24
C CYS A 86 12.78 -5.49 -12.54
N VAL A 87 13.50 -6.61 -12.68
CA VAL A 87 13.12 -7.88 -12.04
C VAL A 87 13.24 -7.78 -10.52
N GLN A 88 14.30 -7.15 -10.03
CA GLN A 88 14.60 -6.96 -8.61
C GLN A 88 13.54 -6.05 -7.97
N ILE A 89 13.17 -4.95 -8.64
CA ILE A 89 12.10 -4.08 -8.19
C ILE A 89 10.77 -4.81 -8.21
N TYR A 90 10.43 -5.53 -9.28
CA TYR A 90 9.20 -6.32 -9.34
C TYR A 90 9.09 -7.31 -8.16
N LEU A 91 10.14 -8.10 -7.92
CA LEU A 91 10.17 -9.07 -6.82
C LEU A 91 10.09 -8.38 -5.45
N ALA A 92 10.81 -7.26 -5.27
CA ALA A 92 10.76 -6.46 -4.05
C ALA A 92 9.35 -5.91 -3.79
N THR A 93 8.68 -5.36 -4.80
CA THR A 93 7.32 -4.82 -4.68
C THR A 93 6.31 -5.93 -4.34
N VAL A 94 6.31 -7.04 -5.09
CA VAL A 94 5.40 -8.16 -4.82
C VAL A 94 5.67 -8.74 -3.42
N GLY A 95 6.94 -8.92 -3.06
CA GLY A 95 7.36 -9.40 -1.74
C GLY A 95 6.88 -8.48 -0.61
N ALA A 96 7.17 -7.19 -0.70
CA ALA A 96 6.76 -6.19 0.29
C ALA A 96 5.23 -6.14 0.47
N LEU A 97 4.47 -6.08 -0.63
CA LEU A 97 3.01 -6.07 -0.59
C LEU A 97 2.43 -7.36 -0.01
N SER A 98 3.09 -8.50 -0.25
CA SER A 98 2.70 -9.80 0.31
C SER A 98 2.95 -9.83 1.82
N VAL A 99 4.13 -9.39 2.27
CA VAL A 99 4.47 -9.33 3.69
C VAL A 99 3.53 -8.38 4.43
N THR A 100 3.30 -7.17 3.92
CA THR A 100 2.42 -6.20 4.55
C THR A 100 0.96 -6.66 4.60
N PHE A 101 0.49 -7.39 3.58
CA PHE A 101 -0.80 -8.06 3.64
C PHE A 101 -0.87 -9.11 4.75
N MET A 102 0.16 -9.94 4.92
CA MET A 102 0.21 -10.92 6.00
C MET A 102 0.24 -10.25 7.37
N ILE A 103 1.04 -9.19 7.53
CA ILE A 103 1.04 -8.36 8.74
C ILE A 103 -0.38 -7.86 9.03
N GLY A 104 -1.06 -7.32 8.02
CA GLY A 104 -2.45 -6.87 8.15
C GLY A 104 -3.41 -7.99 8.61
N ARG A 105 -3.25 -9.20 8.08
CA ARG A 105 -4.08 -10.36 8.45
C ARG A 105 -3.83 -10.85 9.88
N LEU A 106 -2.63 -10.64 10.40
CA LEU A 106 -2.26 -10.98 11.78
C LEU A 106 -2.76 -9.96 12.80
N VAL A 107 -3.23 -8.78 12.37
CA VAL A 107 -3.77 -7.77 13.29
C VAL A 107 -5.04 -8.30 13.96
N PRO A 108 -5.07 -8.43 15.29
CA PRO A 108 -6.25 -8.94 15.98
C PRO A 108 -7.44 -7.97 15.86
N VAL A 109 -8.63 -8.52 15.65
CA VAL A 109 -9.89 -7.76 15.51
C VAL A 109 -10.12 -6.81 16.70
N HIS A 110 -9.75 -7.22 17.92
CA HIS A 110 -9.90 -6.38 19.11
C HIS A 110 -9.02 -5.12 19.08
N VAL A 111 -7.86 -5.15 18.42
CA VAL A 111 -7.00 -3.96 18.24
C VAL A 111 -7.70 -2.96 17.32
N CYS A 112 -8.22 -3.41 16.18
CA CYS A 112 -9.00 -2.57 15.27
C CYS A 112 -10.24 -1.98 15.96
N ALA A 113 -10.97 -2.79 16.73
CA ALA A 113 -12.12 -2.34 17.50
C ALA A 113 -11.74 -1.32 18.59
N ALA A 114 -10.58 -1.49 19.25
CA ALA A 114 -10.06 -0.56 20.23
C ALA A 114 -9.67 0.79 19.60
N VAL A 115 -9.03 0.75 18.42
CA VAL A 115 -8.70 1.95 17.64
C VAL A 115 -9.99 2.67 17.23
N PHE A 116 -10.98 1.98 16.66
CA PHE A 116 -12.26 2.62 16.30
C PHE A 116 -13.00 3.19 17.52
N ARG A 117 -12.93 2.52 18.67
CA ARG A 117 -13.46 3.07 19.93
C ARG A 117 -12.73 4.35 20.33
N PHE A 118 -11.39 4.35 20.28
CA PHE A 118 -10.56 5.51 20.59
C PHE A 118 -10.88 6.70 19.66
N LEU A 119 -11.06 6.43 18.37
CA LEU A 119 -11.47 7.40 17.36
C LEU A 119 -12.93 7.86 17.48
N GLY A 120 -13.74 7.23 18.36
CA GLY A 120 -15.15 7.53 18.52
C GLY A 120 -16.06 6.99 17.40
N LEU A 121 -15.55 6.09 16.55
CA LEU A 121 -16.25 5.47 15.43
C LEU A 121 -17.05 4.24 15.91
N ARG A 122 -18.11 4.47 16.69
CA ARG A 122 -18.91 3.39 17.30
C ARG A 122 -19.47 2.40 16.27
N ARG A 123 -20.01 2.91 15.15
CA ARG A 123 -20.53 2.08 14.05
C ARG A 123 -19.47 1.19 13.42
N ALA A 124 -18.26 1.72 13.22
CA ALA A 124 -17.16 0.96 12.62
C ALA A 124 -16.65 -0.15 13.57
N ARG A 125 -16.61 0.14 14.88
CA ARG A 125 -16.31 -0.86 15.91
C ARG A 125 -17.34 -1.98 15.90
N GLU A 126 -18.62 -1.66 15.93
CA GLU A 126 -19.71 -2.65 15.91
C GLU A 126 -19.67 -3.49 14.64
N LEU A 127 -19.46 -2.88 13.48
CA LEU A 127 -19.32 -3.58 12.20
C LEU A 127 -18.15 -4.56 12.21
N ILE A 128 -16.95 -4.15 12.65
CA ILE A 128 -15.79 -5.06 12.72
C ILE A 128 -16.03 -6.24 13.65
N LEU A 129 -16.68 -6.01 14.80
CA LEU A 129 -17.00 -7.10 15.74
C LEU A 129 -18.04 -8.07 15.15
N ALA A 130 -19.02 -7.56 14.41
CA ALA A 130 -20.01 -8.39 13.70
C ALA A 130 -19.39 -9.21 12.56
N LEU A 131 -18.34 -8.70 11.90
CA LEU A 131 -17.60 -9.40 10.85
C LEU A 131 -16.62 -10.45 11.39
N SER A 132 -16.18 -10.32 12.64
CA SER A 132 -15.16 -11.19 13.25
C SER A 132 -15.46 -12.69 13.16
N PRO A 133 -16.68 -13.20 13.46
CA PRO A 133 -16.97 -14.64 13.41
C PRO A 133 -17.17 -15.17 11.98
N LEU A 134 -17.26 -14.30 10.98
CA LEU A 134 -17.56 -14.69 9.60
C LEU A 134 -16.29 -15.02 8.81
N ASP A 135 -16.44 -15.95 7.88
CA ASP A 135 -15.45 -16.29 6.85
C ASP A 135 -15.40 -15.23 5.73
N GLU A 136 -14.49 -15.37 4.77
CA GLU A 136 -14.27 -14.32 3.74
C GLU A 136 -15.50 -14.08 2.85
N ARG A 137 -16.39 -15.07 2.72
CA ARG A 137 -17.65 -14.97 1.96
C ARG A 137 -18.74 -14.32 2.80
N GLY A 138 -18.96 -14.79 4.04
CA GLY A 138 -19.94 -14.20 4.94
C GLY A 138 -19.64 -12.72 5.25
N ARG A 139 -18.35 -12.35 5.38
CA ARG A 139 -17.94 -10.94 5.51
C ARG A 139 -18.35 -10.10 4.31
N LEU A 140 -18.15 -10.62 3.10
CA LEU A 140 -18.51 -9.93 1.87
C LEU A 140 -20.02 -9.74 1.75
N GLU A 141 -20.80 -10.79 2.06
CA GLU A 141 -22.27 -10.75 2.00
C GLU A 141 -22.85 -9.71 2.96
N LEU A 142 -22.39 -9.70 4.22
CA LEU A 142 -22.82 -8.73 5.23
C LEU A 142 -22.49 -7.29 4.78
N LEU A 143 -21.29 -7.07 4.22
CA LEU A 143 -20.91 -5.76 3.68
C LEU A 143 -21.76 -5.34 2.48
N LEU A 144 -22.13 -6.27 1.60
CA LEU A 144 -22.99 -6.00 0.44
C LEU A 144 -24.41 -5.63 0.85
N GLU A 145 -24.95 -6.26 1.91
CA GLU A 145 -26.28 -5.95 2.44
C GLU A 145 -26.38 -4.50 2.96
N HIS A 146 -25.31 -4.00 3.56
CA HIS A 146 -25.25 -2.67 4.16
C HIS A 146 -24.57 -1.60 3.28
N ALA A 147 -24.13 -1.97 2.06
CA ALA A 147 -23.37 -1.08 1.18
C ALA A 147 -24.26 -0.01 0.51
N PRO A 148 -23.79 1.26 0.42
CA PRO A 148 -24.50 2.32 -0.29
C PRO A 148 -24.58 2.04 -1.81
N ARG A 149 -25.75 2.32 -2.40
CA ARG A 149 -26.29 1.69 -3.61
C ARG A 149 -25.58 1.89 -4.97
N ARG A 150 -24.40 2.52 -5.09
CA ARG A 150 -23.87 2.89 -6.42
C ARG A 150 -22.50 2.32 -6.81
N VAL A 151 -21.46 2.52 -5.98
CA VAL A 151 -20.07 2.16 -6.38
C VAL A 151 -19.51 1.04 -5.51
N VAL A 152 -19.84 1.08 -4.22
CA VAL A 152 -19.34 0.13 -3.22
C VAL A 152 -19.71 -1.33 -3.53
N PRO A 153 -20.94 -1.67 -3.97
CA PRO A 153 -21.31 -3.06 -4.25
C PRO A 153 -20.54 -3.64 -5.44
N THR A 154 -20.31 -2.86 -6.49
CA THR A 154 -19.57 -3.31 -7.67
C THR A 154 -18.10 -3.55 -7.34
N LEU A 155 -17.49 -2.66 -6.54
CA LEU A 155 -16.11 -2.78 -6.08
C LEU A 155 -15.93 -3.99 -5.15
N LEU A 156 -16.90 -4.24 -4.25
CA LEU A 156 -16.89 -5.39 -3.35
C LEU A 156 -17.07 -6.72 -4.10
N ARG A 157 -17.98 -6.79 -5.08
CA ARG A 157 -18.17 -7.98 -5.93
C ARG A 157 -16.93 -8.31 -6.76
N HIS A 158 -16.26 -7.28 -7.26
CA HIS A 158 -15.02 -7.40 -8.03
C HIS A 158 -13.80 -7.03 -7.19
N ARG A 159 -13.77 -7.39 -5.90
CA ARG A 159 -12.74 -6.96 -4.93
C ARG A 159 -11.30 -7.14 -5.42
N TYR A 160 -11.02 -8.23 -6.14
CA TYR A 160 -9.70 -8.51 -6.70
C TYR A 160 -9.33 -7.54 -7.83
N LEU A 161 -10.27 -7.22 -8.73
CA LEU A 161 -10.07 -6.20 -9.76
C LEU A 161 -10.01 -4.79 -9.13
N GLY A 162 -10.84 -4.53 -8.13
CA GLY A 162 -10.82 -3.27 -7.38
C GLY A 162 -9.47 -3.05 -6.69
N LEU A 163 -8.89 -4.09 -6.10
CA LEU A 163 -7.55 -4.06 -5.54
C LEU A 163 -6.49 -3.75 -6.60
N ALA A 164 -6.50 -4.48 -7.72
CA ALA A 164 -5.56 -4.26 -8.82
C ALA A 164 -5.65 -2.83 -9.37
N LEU A 165 -6.87 -2.30 -9.50
CA LEU A 165 -7.12 -0.94 -9.94
C LEU A 165 -6.58 0.07 -8.93
N ILE A 166 -6.93 -0.06 -7.65
CA ILE A 166 -6.50 0.87 -6.59
C ILE A 166 -4.98 0.91 -6.45
N LEU A 167 -4.31 -0.24 -6.58
CA LEU A 167 -2.85 -0.30 -6.59
C LEU A 167 -2.25 0.45 -7.79
N ASN A 168 -2.91 0.50 -8.93
CA ASN A 168 -2.40 1.19 -10.12
C ASN A 168 -2.96 2.62 -10.32
N LEU A 169 -3.79 3.12 -9.40
CA LEU A 169 -4.29 4.49 -9.47
C LEU A 169 -3.16 5.49 -9.18
N PRO A 170 -2.99 6.55 -10.00
CA PRO A 170 -2.06 7.62 -9.68
C PRO A 170 -2.50 8.30 -8.38
N GLY A 171 -1.53 8.60 -7.50
CA GLY A 171 -1.82 9.20 -6.20
C GLY A 171 -2.41 8.22 -5.18
N ASN A 172 -2.27 6.90 -5.38
CA ASN A 172 -2.67 5.90 -4.39
C ASN A 172 -1.99 6.09 -3.02
N ALA A 173 -0.87 6.84 -2.94
CA ALA A 173 -0.23 7.26 -1.70
C ALA A 173 -1.21 7.97 -0.76
N LEU A 174 -2.14 8.76 -1.29
CA LEU A 174 -3.21 9.38 -0.51
C LEU A 174 -4.13 8.33 0.11
N LEU A 175 -4.41 7.22 -0.59
CA LEU A 175 -5.23 6.12 -0.07
C LEU A 175 -4.46 5.18 0.87
N GLY A 176 -3.19 5.45 1.15
CA GLY A 176 -2.31 4.60 1.96
C GLY A 176 -1.12 4.01 1.22
N GLY A 177 -0.95 4.30 -0.08
CA GLY A 177 0.11 3.73 -0.91
C GLY A 177 -0.02 2.22 -1.04
N GLY A 178 0.89 1.57 -1.79
CA GLY A 178 0.83 0.13 -1.96
C GLY A 178 0.86 -0.65 -0.63
N GLY A 179 1.77 -0.28 0.28
CA GLY A 179 1.88 -0.89 1.61
C GLY A 179 0.60 -0.75 2.44
N GLY A 180 0.04 0.46 2.55
CA GLY A 180 -1.18 0.68 3.34
C GLY A 180 -2.40 -0.01 2.72
N ILE A 181 -2.53 0.00 1.39
CA ILE A 181 -3.59 -0.73 0.68
C ILE A 181 -3.50 -2.24 0.97
N ALA A 182 -2.30 -2.82 0.86
CA ALA A 182 -2.04 -4.21 1.18
C ALA A 182 -2.38 -4.55 2.64
N MET A 183 -1.97 -3.68 3.58
CA MET A 183 -2.25 -3.86 5.01
C MET A 183 -3.75 -3.86 5.28
N ILE A 184 -4.49 -2.90 4.72
CA ILE A 184 -5.95 -2.80 4.85
C ILE A 184 -6.63 -4.01 4.21
N ALA A 185 -6.17 -4.46 3.05
CA ALA A 185 -6.67 -5.67 2.41
C ALA A 185 -6.50 -6.90 3.33
N GLY A 186 -5.35 -7.04 3.99
CA GLY A 186 -5.08 -8.08 4.99
C GLY A 186 -6.00 -7.97 6.21
N MET A 187 -6.09 -6.79 6.81
CA MET A 187 -6.93 -6.51 7.99
C MET A 187 -8.41 -6.75 7.72
N SER A 188 -8.88 -6.51 6.49
CA SER A 188 -10.28 -6.71 6.12
C SER A 188 -10.72 -8.17 6.24
N GLY A 189 -9.79 -9.11 6.04
CA GLY A 189 -10.11 -10.53 5.90
C GLY A 189 -11.05 -10.82 4.73
N LEU A 190 -11.14 -9.93 3.73
CA LEU A 190 -11.96 -10.13 2.54
C LEU A 190 -11.22 -10.90 1.45
N PHE A 191 -9.90 -11.04 1.52
CA PHE A 191 -9.10 -11.61 0.44
C PHE A 191 -8.51 -12.94 0.86
N ALA A 192 -8.69 -13.97 0.02
CA ALA A 192 -7.99 -15.23 0.22
C ALA A 192 -6.50 -15.03 -0.09
N PRO A 193 -5.57 -15.43 0.79
CA PRO A 193 -4.13 -15.26 0.60
C PRO A 193 -3.59 -15.68 -0.78
N PRO A 194 -3.87 -16.89 -1.30
CA PRO A 194 -3.29 -17.31 -2.58
C PRO A 194 -3.80 -16.45 -3.75
N LEU A 195 -5.09 -16.07 -3.74
CA LEU A 195 -5.67 -15.22 -4.78
C LEU A 195 -5.14 -13.79 -4.69
N TYR A 196 -4.94 -13.27 -3.47
CA TYR A 196 -4.31 -11.97 -3.26
C TYR A 196 -2.90 -11.92 -3.88
N LEU A 197 -2.07 -12.95 -3.65
CA LEU A 197 -0.72 -13.01 -4.22
C LEU A 197 -0.72 -13.01 -5.75
N VAL A 198 -1.62 -13.79 -6.38
CA VAL A 198 -1.77 -13.79 -7.84
C VAL A 198 -2.19 -12.41 -8.34
N VAL A 199 -3.15 -11.77 -7.68
CA VAL A 199 -3.63 -10.44 -8.06
C VAL A 199 -2.53 -9.39 -7.95
N VAL A 200 -1.75 -9.41 -6.87
CA VAL A 200 -0.62 -8.49 -6.70
C VAL A 200 0.46 -8.74 -7.74
N ALA A 201 0.84 -9.99 -8.00
CA ALA A 201 1.83 -10.33 -9.03
C ALA A 201 1.41 -9.78 -10.41
N VAL A 202 0.14 -9.98 -10.78
CA VAL A 202 -0.40 -9.46 -12.04
C VAL A 202 -0.51 -7.93 -12.03
N ALA A 203 -0.94 -7.33 -10.92
CA ALA A 203 -1.16 -5.89 -10.82
C ALA A 203 0.14 -5.09 -10.85
N VAL A 204 1.25 -5.65 -10.34
CA VAL A 204 2.56 -4.99 -10.33
C VAL A 204 3.27 -5.12 -11.68
N LEU A 205 2.98 -6.18 -12.46
CA LEU A 205 3.67 -6.51 -13.71
C LEU A 205 3.73 -5.39 -14.78
N PRO A 206 2.68 -4.59 -15.04
CA PRO A 206 2.64 -3.70 -16.21
C PRO A 206 3.80 -2.71 -16.29
N VAL A 207 4.19 -2.10 -15.16
CA VAL A 207 5.21 -1.06 -15.13
C VAL A 207 6.63 -1.64 -15.32
N PRO A 208 7.09 -2.63 -14.54
CA PRO A 208 8.40 -3.26 -14.77
C PRO A 208 8.49 -3.94 -16.14
N ALA A 209 7.42 -4.56 -16.63
CA ALA A 209 7.41 -5.18 -17.95
C ALA A 209 7.56 -4.13 -19.06
N ALA A 210 6.86 -3.00 -18.96
CA ALA A 210 7.00 -1.91 -19.92
C ALA A 210 8.45 -1.39 -19.99
N VAL A 211 9.06 -1.10 -18.83
CA VAL A 211 10.44 -0.59 -18.79
C VAL A 211 11.46 -1.61 -19.31
N ALA A 212 11.29 -2.89 -18.94
CA ALA A 212 12.16 -3.96 -19.40
C ALA A 212 12.09 -4.18 -20.91
N LEU A 213 10.88 -4.17 -21.49
CA LEU A 213 10.67 -4.35 -22.93
C LEU A 213 11.20 -3.18 -23.76
N THR A 214 11.20 -1.96 -23.21
CA THR A 214 11.66 -0.78 -23.93
C THR A 214 13.11 -0.40 -23.65
N GLY A 215 13.83 -1.20 -22.84
CA GLY A 215 15.24 -0.98 -22.53
C GLY A 215 15.54 0.38 -21.87
N GLY A 216 14.56 0.99 -21.20
CA GLY A 216 14.66 2.37 -20.68
C GLY A 216 14.61 3.49 -21.74
N GLY A 217 14.41 3.17 -23.03
CA GLY A 217 14.47 4.12 -24.15
C GLY A 217 13.18 4.88 -24.49
N ILE A 218 12.13 4.87 -23.66
CA ILE A 218 10.89 5.62 -23.96
C ILE A 218 11.04 7.14 -23.76
N LEU A 219 12.09 7.63 -23.09
CA LEU A 219 12.20 9.04 -22.69
C LEU A 219 13.45 9.79 -23.20
N TRP A 220 14.11 9.31 -24.26
CA TRP A 220 15.11 10.08 -25.01
C TRP A 220 15.08 9.76 -26.50
#